data_AF-A0A933MWP9-F1
#
_entry.id   AF-A0A933MWP9-F1
#
_cell.length_a   1.000
_cell.length_b   1.000
_cell.length_c   1.000
_cell.angle_alpha   90.00
_cell.angle_beta   90.00
_cell.angle_gamma   90.00
#
_symmetry.space_group_name_H-M   'P 1'
#
loop_
_entity.id
_entity.type
_entity.pdbx_description
1 polymer ?
#
loop_
_entity_poly.entity_id
_entity_poly.type
_entity_poly.pdbx_seq_one_letter_code
_entity_poly.pdbx_strand_id
1 'polypeptide(L)'
;MDSKKQSGNRWVEQERARRIIGFIGGYLIDDGALRLEDLDRGLEMQLRLAAQGRQARLGEVLIEMGIITREQLARALKRQAHEESDALKRAAEEQRQA
;
A
#
# COMPACT_ATOMS: atom_id res chain seq x y z
N MET A 1 20.88 -26.19 23.54
CA MET A 1 21.84 -25.24 22.91
C MET A 1 21.41 -25.10 21.47
N ASP A 2 20.40 -24.26 21.29
CA ASP A 2 19.46 -24.34 20.19
C ASP A 2 19.97 -23.57 18.98
N SER A 3 20.52 -24.32 18.02
CA SER A 3 20.78 -23.88 16.65
C SER A 3 19.47 -23.63 15.91
N LYS A 4 18.80 -22.53 16.25
CA LYS A 4 17.68 -21.95 15.47
C LYS A 4 17.86 -20.43 15.34
N LYS A 5 18.91 -20.00 14.65
CA LYS A 5 19.04 -18.62 14.14
C LYS A 5 19.69 -18.55 12.75
N GLN A 6 19.35 -19.49 11.88
CA GLN A 6 19.63 -19.41 10.45
C GLN A 6 18.40 -19.87 9.66
N SER A 7 17.41 -19.00 9.51
CA SER A 7 16.46 -18.94 8.40
C SER A 7 15.32 -18.05 8.83
N GLY A 8 15.35 -16.80 8.39
CA GLY A 8 14.23 -15.92 8.66
C GLY A 8 14.54 -14.49 8.34
N ASN A 9 15.29 -14.25 7.25
CA ASN A 9 15.41 -12.97 6.55
C ASN A 9 16.12 -13.16 5.18
N ARG A 10 15.85 -14.29 4.49
CA ARG A 10 16.13 -14.48 3.05
C ARG A 10 14.85 -14.76 2.25
N TRP A 11 13.73 -14.90 2.95
CA TRP A 11 12.40 -15.03 2.37
C TRP A 11 11.73 -13.67 2.59
N VAL A 12 11.22 -13.06 1.51
CA VAL A 12 10.53 -11.76 1.42
C VAL A 12 11.32 -10.60 0.76
N GLU A 13 12.59 -10.74 0.37
CA GLU A 13 13.24 -9.71 -0.49
C GLU A 13 12.79 -9.77 -1.97
N GLN A 14 12.37 -10.94 -2.49
CA GLN A 14 12.14 -11.12 -3.94
C GLN A 14 10.67 -11.24 -4.42
N GLU A 15 9.67 -11.53 -3.58
CA GLU A 15 8.31 -11.85 -4.08
C GLU A 15 7.25 -10.75 -3.90
N ARG A 16 7.43 -9.79 -2.97
CA ARG A 16 6.37 -8.83 -2.55
C ARG A 16 6.76 -7.36 -2.50
N ALA A 17 8.00 -7.00 -2.81
CA ALA A 17 8.41 -5.58 -2.86
C ALA A 17 7.65 -4.76 -3.92
N ARG A 18 6.81 -5.36 -4.77
CA ARG A 18 6.53 -4.82 -6.12
C ARG A 18 5.07 -4.79 -6.58
N ARG A 19 4.07 -4.98 -5.72
CA ARG A 19 2.67 -4.98 -6.18
C ARG A 19 1.82 -3.76 -5.79
N ILE A 20 2.26 -2.53 -5.52
CA ILE A 20 3.49 -1.74 -5.63
C ILE A 20 3.46 -0.90 -4.34
N ILE A 21 4.56 -0.86 -3.58
CA ILE A 21 4.59 -0.59 -2.12
C ILE A 21 3.50 0.39 -1.62
N GLY A 22 2.39 -0.17 -1.14
CA GLY A 22 1.36 0.54 -0.37
C GLY A 22 -0.05 0.69 -0.96
N PHE A 23 -0.51 -0.16 -1.89
CA PHE A 23 -1.85 -0.29 -2.52
C PHE A 23 -2.59 1.00 -2.93
N ILE A 24 -2.78 2.00 -2.06
CA ILE A 24 -3.18 3.35 -2.42
C ILE A 24 -1.99 4.28 -2.70
N GLY A 25 -0.85 4.06 -2.03
CA GLY A 25 0.38 4.82 -2.22
C GLY A 25 0.91 4.75 -3.65
N GLY A 26 0.80 3.56 -4.28
CA GLY A 26 1.14 3.38 -5.69
C GLY A 26 0.31 4.25 -6.63
N TYR A 27 -1.03 4.26 -6.47
CA TYR A 27 -1.91 5.13 -7.27
C TYR A 27 -1.64 6.61 -7.02
N LEU A 28 -1.29 7.00 -5.79
CA LEU A 28 -0.93 8.38 -5.46
C LEU A 28 0.40 8.80 -6.11
N ILE A 29 1.35 7.88 -6.24
CA ILE A 29 2.61 8.11 -6.96
C ILE A 29 2.37 8.19 -8.47
N ASP A 30 1.59 7.26 -9.02
CA ASP A 30 1.23 7.23 -10.44
C ASP A 30 0.52 8.52 -10.87
N ASP A 31 -0.38 9.02 -10.03
CA ASP A 31 -1.11 10.27 -10.26
C ASP A 31 -0.25 11.53 -10.00
N GLY A 32 1.02 11.37 -9.62
CA GLY A 32 1.96 12.46 -9.31
C GLY A 32 1.63 13.24 -8.03
N ALA A 33 0.69 12.73 -7.22
CA ALA A 33 0.25 13.35 -5.99
C ALA A 33 1.19 13.08 -4.80
N LEU A 34 2.03 12.04 -4.89
CA LEU A 34 2.91 11.59 -3.81
C LEU A 34 4.30 11.25 -4.35
N ARG A 35 5.36 11.63 -3.64
CA ARG A 35 6.73 11.18 -3.94
C ARG A 35 7.09 9.98 -3.06
N LEU A 36 8.05 9.18 -3.50
CA LEU A 36 8.56 8.04 -2.72
C LEU A 36 9.07 8.47 -1.34
N GLU A 37 9.82 9.57 -1.26
CA GLU A 37 10.32 10.13 -0.01
C GLU A 37 9.19 10.55 0.95
N ASP A 38 8.08 11.04 0.40
CA ASP A 38 6.91 11.44 1.18
C ASP A 38 6.13 10.23 1.70
N LEU A 39 6.05 9.18 0.88
CA LEU A 39 5.47 7.90 1.26
C LEU A 39 6.24 7.28 2.44
N ASP A 40 7.57 7.28 2.38
CA ASP A 40 8.41 6.76 3.46
C ASP A 40 8.18 7.52 4.77
N ARG A 41 8.09 8.86 4.70
CA ARG A 41 7.75 9.70 5.87
C ARG A 41 6.37 9.39 6.42
N GLY A 42 5.38 9.17 5.56
CA GLY A 42 4.02 8.79 5.97
C GLY A 42 3.97 7.42 6.66
N LEU A 43 4.72 6.45 6.14
CA LEU A 43 4.86 5.11 6.72
C LEU A 43 5.55 5.15 8.09
N GLU A 44 6.63 5.93 8.21
CA GLU A 44 7.32 6.13 9.50
C GLU A 44 6.36 6.72 10.55
N MET A 45 5.60 7.75 10.19
CA MET A 45 4.60 8.34 11.08
C MET A 45 3.51 7.33 11.46
N GLN A 46 2.99 6.56 10.51
CA GLN A 46 1.99 5.53 10.77
C GLN A 46 2.51 4.47 11.76
N LEU A 47 3.75 4.00 11.58
CA LEU A 47 4.40 3.04 12.49
C LEU A 47 4.59 3.63 13.88
N ARG A 48 4.99 4.90 13.97
CA ARG A 48 5.14 5.61 15.25
C ARG A 48 3.81 5.71 16.00
N LEU A 49 2.73 6.03 15.29
CA LEU A 49 1.38 6.07 15.88
C LEU A 49 0.95 4.68 16.36
N ALA A 50 1.19 3.64 15.57
CA ALA A 50 0.88 2.26 15.96
C ALA A 50 1.64 1.82 17.22
N ALA A 51 2.92 2.20 17.34
CA ALA A 51 3.73 1.93 18.53
C ALA A 51 3.20 2.65 19.79
N GLN A 52 2.47 3.74 19.62
CA GLN A 52 1.76 4.47 20.69
C GLN A 52 0.35 3.90 20.97
N GLY A 53 -0.01 2.77 20.35
CA GLY A 53 -1.35 2.18 20.47
C GLY A 53 -2.42 2.88 19.63
N ARG A 54 -2.04 3.81 18.73
CA ARG A 54 -2.96 4.53 17.85
C ARG A 54 -2.97 3.88 16.48
N GLN A 55 -4.10 3.31 16.09
CA GLN A 55 -4.29 2.83 14.73
C GLN A 55 -4.62 4.02 13.81
N ALA A 56 -3.84 4.21 12.74
CA ALA A 56 -4.06 5.26 11.75
C ALA A 56 -3.93 4.69 10.34
N ARG A 57 -4.76 5.17 9.40
CA ARG A 57 -4.64 4.78 7.99
C ARG A 57 -3.60 5.66 7.31
N LEU A 58 -2.78 5.08 6.45
CA LEU A 58 -1.72 5.81 5.75
C LEU A 58 -2.25 7.05 5.00
N GLY A 59 -3.38 6.94 4.30
CA GLY A 59 -3.98 8.08 3.60
C GLY A 59 -4.38 9.22 4.52
N GLU A 60 -4.87 8.93 5.73
CA GLU A 60 -5.22 9.94 6.73
C GLU A 60 -3.96 10.63 7.27
N VAL A 61 -2.92 9.83 7.56
CA VAL A 61 -1.61 10.34 7.99
C VAL A 61 -1.02 11.28 6.94
N LEU A 62 -1.05 10.91 5.66
CA LEU A 62 -0.55 11.74 4.56
C LEU A 62 -1.35 13.06 4.40
N ILE A 63 -2.65 13.05 4.69
CA ILE A 63 -3.48 14.28 4.71
C ILE A 63 -3.14 15.15 5.92
N GLU A 64 -3.03 14.56 7.11
CA GLU A 64 -2.66 15.29 8.34
C GLU A 64 -1.27 15.92 8.23
N MET A 65 -0.35 15.27 7.51
CA MET A 65 0.98 15.80 7.19
C MET A 65 0.98 16.86 6.08
N GLY A 66 -0.16 17.10 5.42
CA GLY A 66 -0.29 18.06 4.32
C GLY A 66 0.41 17.63 3.01
N ILE A 67 0.76 16.34 2.89
CA ILE A 67 1.44 15.79 1.71
C ILE A 67 0.45 15.61 0.55
N ILE A 68 -0.75 15.10 0.86
CA ILE A 68 -1.83 14.93 -0.11
C ILE A 68 -3.12 15.59 0.39
N THR A 69 -4.02 15.87 -0.53
CA THR A 69 -5.39 16.33 -0.25
C THR A 69 -6.37 15.17 -0.15
N ARG A 70 -7.53 15.42 0.46
CA ARG A 70 -8.64 14.46 0.49
C ARG A 70 -9.12 14.10 -0.91
N GLU A 71 -9.11 15.07 -1.82
CA GLU A 71 -9.53 14.89 -3.20
C GLU A 71 -8.56 14.00 -3.97
N GLN A 72 -7.25 14.17 -3.75
CA GLN A 72 -6.22 13.28 -4.33
C GLN A 72 -6.38 11.85 -3.81
N LEU A 73 -6.57 11.68 -2.50
CA LEU A 73 -6.82 10.36 -1.92
C LEU A 73 -8.08 9.70 -2.48
N ALA A 74 -9.17 10.46 -2.61
CA ALA A 74 -10.43 9.95 -3.15
C ALA A 74 -10.32 9.49 -4.61
N ARG A 75 -9.57 10.24 -5.44
CA ARG A 75 -9.33 9.84 -6.83
C ARG A 75 -8.55 8.53 -6.92
N ALA A 76 -7.47 8.42 -6.16
CA ALA A 76 -6.65 7.22 -6.12
C ALA A 76 -7.45 5.98 -5.64
N LEU A 77 -8.33 6.14 -4.63
CA LEU A 77 -9.19 5.06 -4.12
C LEU A 77 -10.24 4.63 -5.16
N LYS A 78 -10.83 5.59 -5.86
CA LYS A 78 -11.82 5.29 -6.92
C LYS A 78 -11.17 4.50 -8.05
N ARG A 79 -9.96 4.88 -8.46
CA ARG A 79 -9.21 4.19 -9.51
C ARG A 79 -8.89 2.74 -9.09
N GLN A 80 -8.38 2.56 -7.88
CA GLN A 80 -8.12 1.24 -7.31
C GLN A 80 -9.36 0.33 -7.32
N ALA A 81 -10.50 0.83 -6.83
CA ALA A 81 -11.73 0.03 -6.76
C ALA A 81 -12.26 -0.38 -8.15
N HIS A 82 -12.09 0.50 -9.15
CA HIS A 82 -12.50 0.20 -10.53
C HIS A 82 -11.63 -0.91 -11.14
N GLU A 83 -10.31 -0.80 -10.99
CA GLU A 83 -9.36 -1.79 -11.52
C GLU A 83 -9.53 -3.16 -10.83
N GLU A 84 -9.78 -3.19 -9.53
CA GLU A 84 -10.06 -4.43 -8.78
C GLU A 84 -11.37 -5.08 -9.26
N SER A 85 -12.44 -4.30 -9.42
CA SER A 85 -13.73 -4.81 -9.92
C SER A 85 -13.59 -5.44 -11.31
N ASP A 86 -12.84 -4.80 -12.20
CA ASP A 86 -12.65 -5.29 -13.56
C ASP A 86 -11.73 -6.52 -13.62
N ALA A 87 -10.72 -6.62 -12.75
CA ALA A 87 -9.90 -7.81 -12.61
C ALA A 87 -10.73 -9.00 -12.10
N LEU A 88 -11.61 -8.79 -11.12
CA LEU A 88 -12.50 -9.83 -10.61
C LEU A 88 -13.46 -10.36 -11.67
N LYS A 89 -14.05 -9.47 -12.50
CA LYS A 89 -14.96 -9.88 -13.58
C LYS A 89 -14.25 -10.76 -14.61
N ARG A 90 -13.06 -10.37 -15.06
CA ARG A 90 -12.28 -11.14 -16.04
C ARG A 90 -11.90 -12.53 -15.50
N ALA A 91 -11.43 -12.59 -14.25
CA ALA A 91 -11.09 -13.86 -13.61
C ALA A 91 -12.32 -14.80 -13.50
N ALA A 92 -13.51 -14.25 -13.23
CA ALA A 92 -14.75 -15.02 -13.18
C ALA A 92 -15.21 -15.51 -14.57
N GLU A 93 -14.92 -14.77 -15.63
CA GLU A 93 -15.23 -15.17 -17.02
C GLU A 93 -14.29 -16.26 -17.53
N GLU A 94 -12.98 -16.14 -17.24
CA GLU A 94 -11.97 -17.14 -17.60
C GLU A 94 -12.23 -18.50 -16.92
N GLN A 95 -12.66 -18.50 -15.66
CA GLN A 95 -13.02 -19.73 -14.93
C GLN A 95 -14.28 -20.41 -15.44
N ARG A 96 -15.13 -19.71 -16.21
CA ARG A 96 -16.33 -20.30 -16.83
C ARG A 96 -16.06 -20.90 -18.20
N GLN A 97 -14.93 -20.54 -18.83
CA GLN A 97 -14.55 -21.01 -20.16
C GLN A 97 -13.54 -22.17 -20.13
N ALA A 98 -13.06 -22.56 -18.94
CA ALA A 98 -12.23 -23.73 -18.69
C ALA A 98 -13.06 -24.92 -18.18
#